data_AF-S9UW35-F1
#
_entry.id   AF-S9UW35-F1
#
_cell.length_a   1.000
_cell.length_b   1.000
_cell.length_c   1.000
_cell.angle_alpha   90.00
_cell.angle_beta   90.00
_cell.angle_gamma   90.00
#
_symmetry.space_group_name_H-M   'P 1'
#
loop_
_entity.id
_entity.type
_entity.pdbx_description
1 polymer ?
#
loop_
_entity_poly.entity_id
_entity_poly.type
_entity_poly.pdbx_seq_one_letter_code
_entity_poly.pdbx_strand_id
1 'polypeptide(L)'
;MIDFYWARANRRRDERLSFHDIVLLMVQIVGRTDQEEIAARFKLVDRDNSMYLDFAGFERFIRPFIIHNEFQQIFSSLCSYPDKGMNMNEFAHFLAVQRTACDVKVKDLFDFLCGPKRALTYELFSAFLIDPVHNSIIDPSEQSYTAAHTQYPLTCYYIMSSHNTYLTGDQLTSRSSTDPYRDALLSGCRCVEIDCWDGPGGRPVVYHGYTATTKILFEDVVKVINEYAFQAPVGVSPAARRMPVILSLEVHTSDAQCSTIATIMQTVFGDKLLLPGQCRDFTLHNLEGKIMVKWKADANGDDDMKDVEGSGVRPDRCCASPNSSVSLCDCTTIGSIKTSSWGDDARVYNVQSYSESQINSIRRNNTSMEFVKQNTKMLSRVYPAGSRVTSTNYDPMVCWRLGCHVVALNFQTRDLEMCVNEGFFLHQSGGCGYVLKPPLLRDPGGGKLEGLPLHCNLQLPLAPTFPKEK
;
A
#
# COMPACT_ATOMS: atom_id res chain seq x y z
N MET A 1 -0.19 29.37 13.56
CA MET A 1 -0.29 28.42 12.42
C MET A 1 0.49 28.86 11.19
N ILE A 2 0.41 30.11 10.72
CA ILE A 2 1.29 30.58 9.62
C ILE A 2 2.77 30.41 10.00
N ASP A 3 3.15 30.68 11.25
CA ASP A 3 4.48 30.38 11.80
C ASP A 3 4.85 28.90 11.71
N PHE A 4 3.87 28.00 11.86
CA PHE A 4 4.08 26.57 11.72
C PHE A 4 4.36 26.18 10.27
N TYR A 5 3.60 26.70 9.30
CA TYR A 5 3.86 26.45 7.88
C TYR A 5 5.19 27.06 7.43
N TRP A 6 5.54 28.24 7.94
CA TRP A 6 6.84 28.86 7.73
C TRP A 6 7.97 27.96 8.24
N ALA A 7 7.90 27.51 9.49
CA ALA A 7 8.90 26.62 10.09
C ALA A 7 9.01 25.28 9.33
N ARG A 8 7.89 24.78 8.80
CA ARG A 8 7.83 23.53 8.02
C ARG A 8 8.44 23.68 6.63
N ALA A 9 8.24 24.81 5.97
CA ALA A 9 8.82 25.12 4.67
C ALA A 9 10.31 25.49 4.78
N ASN A 10 10.70 26.20 5.84
CA ASN A 10 12.05 26.70 6.05
C ASN A 10 12.98 25.63 6.65
N ARG A 11 13.15 24.53 5.92
CA ARG A 11 13.98 23.39 6.35
C ARG A 11 15.46 23.76 6.47
N ARG A 12 15.90 24.76 5.69
CA ARG A 12 17.28 25.27 5.67
C ARG A 12 17.58 26.21 6.84
N ARG A 13 16.55 26.75 7.50
CA ARG A 13 16.64 27.69 8.62
C ARG A 13 17.44 28.95 8.28
N ASP A 14 17.34 29.42 7.04
CA ASP A 14 18.01 30.63 6.53
C ASP A 14 17.04 31.81 6.37
N GLU A 15 15.93 31.79 7.12
CA GLU A 15 14.90 32.85 7.19
C GLU A 15 14.28 33.29 5.85
N ARG A 16 14.37 32.44 4.82
CA ARG A 16 13.81 32.70 3.50
C ARG A 16 13.32 31.42 2.83
N LEU A 17 12.37 31.53 1.91
CA LEU A 17 11.81 30.39 1.18
C LEU A 17 11.99 30.57 -0.33
N SER A 18 12.58 29.57 -0.97
CA SER A 18 12.63 29.51 -2.43
C SER A 18 11.29 29.04 -3.02
N PHE A 19 11.11 29.23 -4.33
CA PHE A 19 9.96 28.67 -5.05
C PHE A 19 9.83 27.15 -4.85
N HIS A 20 10.96 26.43 -4.78
CA HIS A 20 10.95 24.99 -4.54
C HIS A 20 10.40 24.64 -3.14
N ASP A 21 10.80 25.39 -2.11
CA ASP A 21 10.30 25.18 -0.74
C ASP A 21 8.78 25.43 -0.67
N ILE A 22 8.30 26.45 -1.40
CA ILE A 22 6.87 26.75 -1.55
C ILE A 22 6.13 25.61 -2.25
N VAL A 23 6.62 25.11 -3.37
CA VAL A 23 5.97 23.98 -4.08
C VAL A 23 5.88 22.74 -3.18
N LEU A 24 6.94 22.42 -2.44
CA LEU A 24 6.92 21.30 -1.50
C LEU A 24 5.90 21.50 -0.37
N LEU A 25 5.76 22.72 0.16
CA LEU A 25 4.75 23.03 1.16
C LEU A 25 3.34 22.91 0.57
N MET A 26 3.09 23.48 -0.62
CA MET A 26 1.77 23.48 -1.25
C MET A 26 1.28 22.07 -1.53
N VAL A 27 2.17 21.18 -2.00
CA VAL A 27 1.84 19.76 -2.18
C VAL A 27 1.37 19.10 -0.88
N GLN A 28 1.87 19.56 0.26
CA GLN A 28 1.48 19.02 1.57
C GLN A 28 0.17 19.60 2.09
N ILE A 29 -0.15 20.87 1.83
CA ILE A 29 -1.35 21.54 2.35
C ILE A 29 -2.57 21.27 1.46
N VAL A 30 -2.42 21.45 0.14
CA VAL A 30 -3.53 21.44 -0.82
C VAL A 30 -3.43 20.31 -1.85
N GLY A 31 -2.42 19.45 -1.75
CA GLY A 31 -2.24 18.31 -2.64
C GLY A 31 -1.77 18.71 -4.05
N ARG A 32 -2.44 18.23 -5.10
CA ARG A 32 -2.09 18.63 -6.47
C ARG A 32 -2.58 20.04 -6.75
N THR A 33 -1.64 20.94 -7.03
CA THR A 33 -1.92 22.32 -7.43
C THR A 33 -1.21 22.62 -8.74
N ASP A 34 -1.79 23.49 -9.55
CA ASP A 34 -1.17 24.00 -10.75
C ASP A 34 0.10 24.80 -10.40
N GLN A 35 1.25 24.35 -10.89
CA GLN A 35 2.52 25.03 -10.65
C GLN A 35 2.56 26.41 -11.30
N GLU A 36 1.81 26.63 -12.39
CA GLU A 36 1.70 27.94 -13.02
C GLU A 36 1.00 28.94 -12.10
N GLU A 37 -0.06 28.51 -11.41
CA GLU A 37 -0.77 29.33 -10.43
C GLU A 37 0.14 29.68 -9.23
N ILE A 38 0.86 28.67 -8.68
CA ILE A 38 1.82 28.90 -7.59
C ILE A 38 2.90 29.88 -8.05
N ALA A 39 3.43 29.73 -9.26
CA ALA A 39 4.46 30.61 -9.81
C ALA A 39 3.96 32.05 -10.01
N ALA A 40 2.74 32.22 -10.53
CA ALA A 40 2.13 33.54 -10.71
C ALA A 40 1.96 34.27 -9.37
N ARG A 41 1.46 33.57 -8.34
CA ARG A 41 1.28 34.14 -6.99
C ARG A 41 2.62 34.41 -6.30
N PHE A 42 3.61 33.54 -6.47
CA PHE A 42 4.95 33.75 -5.93
C PHE A 42 5.56 35.06 -6.47
N LYS A 43 5.50 35.27 -7.79
CA LYS A 43 5.98 36.51 -8.42
C LYS A 43 5.26 37.77 -7.93
N LEU A 44 3.97 37.66 -7.59
CA LEU A 44 3.20 38.80 -7.07
C LEU A 44 3.69 39.26 -5.69
N VAL A 45 4.18 38.34 -4.85
CA VAL A 45 4.65 38.64 -3.49
C VAL A 45 6.15 38.89 -3.40
N ASP A 46 6.95 38.34 -4.33
CA ASP A 46 8.39 38.56 -4.52
C ASP A 46 8.65 39.90 -5.23
N ARG A 47 8.40 40.99 -4.50
CA ARG A 47 8.44 42.35 -5.07
C ARG A 47 9.84 42.83 -5.45
N ASP A 48 10.88 42.27 -4.84
CA ASP A 48 12.28 42.62 -5.10
C ASP A 48 12.93 41.71 -6.15
N ASN A 49 12.19 40.72 -6.67
CA ASN A 49 12.69 39.68 -7.58
C ASN A 49 13.92 38.94 -7.01
N SER A 50 13.99 38.80 -5.70
CA SER A 50 15.08 38.07 -5.04
C SER A 50 15.02 36.57 -5.32
N MET A 51 13.89 36.06 -5.83
CA MET A 51 13.55 34.64 -5.95
C MET A 51 13.34 33.96 -4.60
N TYR A 52 13.17 34.75 -3.53
CA TYR A 52 12.95 34.27 -2.18
C TYR A 52 11.81 35.04 -1.51
N LEU A 53 11.11 34.38 -0.60
CA LEU A 53 10.14 35.03 0.29
C LEU A 53 10.69 35.07 1.71
N ASP A 54 10.73 36.27 2.28
CA ASP A 54 10.82 36.46 3.73
C ASP A 54 9.49 36.08 4.40
N PHE A 55 9.43 36.13 5.74
CA PHE A 55 8.22 35.74 6.47
C PHE A 55 6.99 36.54 6.04
N ALA A 56 7.15 37.85 5.82
CA ALA A 56 6.05 38.71 5.41
C ALA A 56 5.55 38.41 3.98
N GLY A 57 6.47 38.11 3.06
CA GLY A 57 6.17 37.63 1.71
C GLY A 57 5.44 36.30 1.73
N PHE A 58 5.90 35.37 2.56
CA PHE A 58 5.27 34.08 2.76
C PHE A 58 3.86 34.20 3.34
N GLU A 59 3.65 35.05 4.34
CA GLU A 59 2.31 35.28 4.92
C GLU A 59 1.34 35.76 3.84
N ARG A 60 1.74 36.73 3.00
CA ARG A 60 0.92 37.20 1.88
C ARG A 60 0.65 36.11 0.86
N PHE A 61 1.61 35.23 0.63
CA PHE A 61 1.49 34.11 -0.30
C PHE A 61 0.49 33.05 0.20
N ILE A 62 0.59 32.63 1.46
CA ILE A 62 -0.14 31.46 1.96
C ILE A 62 -1.58 31.77 2.38
N ARG A 63 -1.86 33.00 2.85
CA ARG A 63 -3.19 33.39 3.36
C ARG A 63 -4.35 33.07 2.39
N PRO A 64 -4.26 33.37 1.08
CA PRO A 64 -5.33 33.03 0.13
C PRO A 64 -5.59 31.53 -0.04
N PHE A 65 -4.66 30.66 0.34
CA PHE A 65 -4.81 29.20 0.24
C PHE A 65 -5.41 28.56 1.49
N ILE A 66 -5.44 29.27 2.60
CA ILE A 66 -5.87 28.71 3.90
C ILE A 66 -7.08 29.45 4.49
N ILE A 67 -7.44 30.60 3.92
CA ILE A 67 -8.63 31.38 4.30
C ILE A 67 -9.70 31.21 3.23
N HIS A 68 -10.78 30.52 3.58
CA HIS A 68 -11.83 30.04 2.70
C HIS A 68 -13.18 30.64 3.09
N ASN A 69 -13.65 31.63 2.32
CA ASN A 69 -14.85 32.43 2.61
C ASN A 69 -16.11 31.56 2.83
N GLU A 70 -16.19 30.40 2.19
CA GLU A 70 -17.26 29.42 2.35
C GLU A 70 -17.43 28.91 3.79
N PHE A 71 -16.38 28.96 4.62
CA PHE A 71 -16.43 28.55 6.02
C PHE A 71 -16.96 29.63 6.96
N GLN A 72 -17.16 30.86 6.48
CA GLN A 72 -17.51 31.98 7.35
C GLN A 72 -18.87 31.78 8.03
N GLN A 73 -19.86 31.22 7.31
CA GLN A 73 -21.17 30.91 7.87
C GLN A 73 -21.08 29.83 8.95
N ILE A 74 -20.25 28.81 8.74
CA ILE A 74 -19.99 27.73 9.70
C ILE A 74 -19.34 28.32 10.95
N PHE A 75 -18.30 29.15 10.81
CA PHE A 75 -17.65 29.77 11.95
C PHE A 75 -18.62 30.65 12.74
N SER A 76 -19.45 31.43 12.05
CA SER A 76 -20.40 32.36 12.67
C SER A 76 -21.50 31.65 13.46
N SER A 77 -21.93 30.45 13.01
CA SER A 77 -22.93 29.65 13.73
C SER A 77 -22.37 28.93 14.96
N LEU A 78 -21.04 28.72 15.01
CA LEU A 78 -20.35 28.06 16.11
C LEU A 78 -19.92 29.02 17.23
N CYS A 79 -19.87 30.33 16.97
CA CYS A 79 -19.36 31.33 17.91
C CYS A 79 -20.48 32.19 18.47
N SER A 80 -20.49 32.39 19.79
CA SER A 80 -21.39 33.34 20.45
C SER A 80 -21.10 34.79 20.04
N TYR A 81 -19.82 35.10 19.80
CA TYR A 81 -19.34 36.41 19.35
C TYR A 81 -18.28 36.24 18.26
N PRO A 82 -18.67 36.08 16.98
CA PRO A 82 -17.73 35.80 15.88
C PRO A 82 -16.57 36.80 15.78
N ASP A 83 -16.83 38.09 15.98
CA ASP A 83 -15.81 39.15 15.94
C ASP A 83 -14.74 39.03 17.04
N LYS A 84 -15.05 38.33 18.13
CA LYS A 84 -14.10 38.07 19.24
C LYS A 84 -13.34 36.76 19.07
N GLY A 85 -13.69 35.95 18.07
CA GLY A 85 -13.15 34.61 17.87
C GLY A 85 -13.84 33.54 18.72
N MET A 86 -13.62 32.28 18.34
CA MET A 86 -14.13 31.10 19.03
C MET A 86 -13.33 30.86 20.32
N ASN A 87 -14.03 30.60 21.42
CA ASN A 87 -13.39 30.27 22.70
C ASN A 87 -13.15 28.75 22.85
N MET A 88 -12.37 28.37 23.88
CA MET A 88 -11.98 26.97 24.11
C MET A 88 -13.18 26.02 24.27
N ASN A 89 -14.26 26.46 24.92
CA ASN A 89 -15.44 25.61 25.14
C ASN A 89 -16.22 25.41 23.84
N GLU A 90 -16.36 26.45 23.02
CA GLU A 90 -16.98 26.38 21.70
C GLU A 90 -16.16 25.46 20.77
N PHE A 91 -14.83 25.59 20.77
CA PHE A 91 -13.94 24.72 20.00
C PHE A 91 -14.01 23.27 20.47
N ALA A 92 -14.03 23.04 21.79
CA ALA A 92 -14.19 21.70 22.35
C ALA A 92 -15.51 21.06 21.95
N HIS A 93 -16.60 21.84 21.97
CA HIS A 93 -17.91 21.37 21.52
C HIS A 93 -17.90 21.02 20.04
N PHE A 94 -17.31 21.88 19.20
CA PHE A 94 -17.15 21.64 17.77
C PHE A 94 -16.42 20.32 17.48
N LEU A 95 -15.25 20.08 18.11
CA LEU A 95 -14.51 18.83 17.93
C LEU A 95 -15.29 17.60 18.41
N ALA A 96 -16.03 17.72 19.51
CA ALA A 96 -16.87 16.64 20.02
C ALA A 96 -18.00 16.27 19.06
N VAL A 97 -18.61 17.27 18.40
CA VAL A 97 -19.66 17.06 17.39
C VAL A 97 -19.09 16.44 16.11
N GLN A 98 -17.94 16.92 15.65
CA GLN A 98 -17.28 16.37 14.46
C GLN A 98 -16.69 14.98 14.67
N ARG A 99 -16.52 14.54 15.93
CA ARG A 99 -15.81 13.31 16.30
C ARG A 99 -14.40 13.27 15.72
N THR A 100 -13.74 14.42 15.66
CA THR A 100 -12.38 14.53 15.14
C THR A 100 -11.46 13.65 16.00
N ALA A 101 -10.89 12.60 15.40
CA ALA A 101 -9.85 11.81 16.03
C ALA A 101 -8.59 12.69 16.13
N CYS A 102 -8.25 13.09 17.36
CA CYS A 102 -7.05 13.87 17.62
C CYS A 102 -6.33 13.28 18.83
N ASP A 103 -5.08 12.86 18.63
CA ASP A 103 -4.22 12.35 19.71
C ASP A 103 -3.77 13.45 20.69
N VAL A 104 -4.10 14.71 20.38
CA VAL A 104 -3.76 15.88 21.18
C VAL A 104 -4.97 16.28 22.02
N LYS A 105 -4.74 16.60 23.29
CA LYS A 105 -5.79 17.14 24.16
C LYS A 105 -6.31 18.44 23.56
N VAL A 106 -7.63 18.61 23.54
CA VAL A 106 -8.31 19.79 22.97
C VAL A 106 -7.69 21.12 23.43
N LYS A 107 -7.34 21.22 24.72
CA LYS A 107 -6.69 22.40 25.29
C LYS A 107 -5.33 22.69 24.64
N ASP A 108 -4.49 21.67 24.50
CA ASP A 108 -3.13 21.83 23.95
C ASP A 108 -3.20 22.20 22.46
N LEU A 109 -4.15 21.62 21.72
CA LEU A 109 -4.44 22.01 20.34
C LEU A 109 -4.95 23.45 20.24
N PHE A 110 -5.88 23.86 21.11
CA PHE A 110 -6.39 25.22 21.14
C PHE A 110 -5.28 26.24 21.46
N ASP A 111 -4.45 25.94 22.46
CA ASP A 111 -3.31 26.77 22.84
C ASP A 111 -2.28 26.87 21.69
N PHE A 112 -2.03 25.76 20.97
CA PHE A 112 -1.18 25.74 19.78
C PHE A 112 -1.74 26.61 18.64
N LEU A 113 -3.03 26.52 18.35
CA LEU A 113 -3.66 27.30 17.27
C LEU A 113 -3.70 28.79 17.59
N CYS A 114 -4.10 29.15 18.82
CA CYS A 114 -4.35 30.53 19.22
C CYS A 114 -3.10 31.28 19.71
N GLY A 115 -2.08 30.55 20.15
CA GLY A 115 -0.92 31.12 20.84
C GLY A 115 -1.34 32.01 22.02
N PRO A 116 -0.72 33.19 22.22
CA PRO A 116 -0.99 34.04 23.38
C PRO A 116 -2.37 34.72 23.34
N LYS A 117 -3.06 34.73 22.19
CA LYS A 117 -4.31 35.48 21.98
C LYS A 117 -5.53 34.81 22.62
N ARG A 118 -5.43 33.53 23.02
CA ARG A 118 -6.49 32.73 23.69
C ARG A 118 -7.88 32.75 23.02
N ALA A 119 -7.94 33.07 21.73
CA ALA A 119 -9.15 33.04 20.91
C ALA A 119 -8.79 32.56 19.50
N LEU A 120 -9.59 31.64 18.97
CA LEU A 120 -9.43 31.10 17.63
C LEU A 120 -10.16 32.00 16.64
N THR A 121 -9.40 32.81 15.89
CA THR A 121 -9.99 33.69 14.88
C THR A 121 -10.53 32.88 13.71
N TYR A 122 -11.35 33.52 12.87
CA TYR A 122 -11.86 32.89 11.65
C TYR A 122 -10.71 32.41 10.73
N GLU A 123 -9.63 33.17 10.57
CA GLU A 123 -8.50 32.74 9.74
C GLU A 123 -7.83 31.48 10.28
N LEU A 124 -7.67 31.39 11.61
CA LEU A 124 -7.10 30.21 12.25
C LEU A 124 -8.05 29.01 12.18
N PHE A 125 -9.36 29.23 12.30
CA PHE A 125 -10.36 28.18 12.13
C PHE A 125 -10.41 27.66 10.70
N SER A 126 -10.44 28.55 9.71
CA SER A 126 -10.43 28.18 8.29
C SER A 126 -9.21 27.35 7.94
N ALA A 127 -8.04 27.79 8.41
CA ALA A 127 -6.81 27.09 8.13
C ALA A 127 -6.69 25.78 8.95
N PHE A 128 -7.34 25.68 10.11
CA PHE A 128 -7.44 24.44 10.88
C PHE A 128 -8.28 23.40 10.14
N LEU A 129 -9.39 23.80 9.51
CA LEU A 129 -10.30 22.88 8.84
C LEU A 129 -9.63 22.08 7.72
N ILE A 130 -8.65 22.67 7.04
CA ILE A 130 -7.88 22.03 5.96
C ILE A 130 -6.52 21.49 6.42
N ASP A 131 -6.21 21.57 7.72
CA ASP A 131 -4.90 21.15 8.21
C ASP A 131 -4.76 19.62 8.15
N PRO A 132 -3.81 19.08 7.36
CA PRO A 132 -3.71 17.65 7.09
C PRO A 132 -3.20 16.84 8.29
N VAL A 133 -2.79 17.51 9.38
CA VAL A 133 -2.24 16.87 10.58
C VAL A 133 -3.24 16.90 11.72
N HIS A 134 -3.81 18.08 12.01
CA HIS A 134 -4.65 18.29 13.18
C HIS A 134 -6.16 18.17 12.90
N ASN A 135 -6.57 18.19 11.63
CA ASN A 135 -7.96 17.98 11.22
C ASN A 135 -8.06 17.04 10.01
N SER A 136 -7.21 16.01 9.98
CA SER A 136 -7.24 15.01 8.91
C SER A 136 -8.51 14.18 8.96
N ILE A 137 -9.05 13.84 7.79
CA ILE A 137 -10.11 12.83 7.67
C ILE A 137 -9.58 11.42 7.98
N ILE A 138 -8.26 11.21 7.91
CA ILE A 138 -7.61 9.95 8.26
C ILE A 138 -7.24 9.99 9.74
N ASP A 139 -7.72 9.01 10.51
CA ASP A 139 -7.33 8.83 11.90
C ASP A 139 -5.82 8.53 12.01
N PRO A 140 -5.03 9.34 12.73
CA PRO A 140 -3.59 9.11 12.91
C PRO A 140 -3.25 7.77 13.59
N SER A 141 -4.17 7.22 14.41
CA SER A 141 -3.99 5.92 15.05
C SER A 141 -4.05 4.77 14.04
N GLU A 142 -4.83 4.91 12.96
CA GLU A 142 -4.90 3.94 11.85
C GLU A 142 -3.64 3.97 10.96
N GLN A 143 -2.91 5.08 10.98
CA GLN A 143 -1.60 5.23 10.33
C GLN A 143 -0.47 4.64 11.19
N SER A 144 -0.75 4.34 12.46
CA SER A 144 0.25 3.87 13.41
C SER A 144 0.34 2.35 13.42
N TYR A 145 1.55 1.88 13.13
CA TYR A 145 1.92 0.47 13.18
C TYR A 145 2.29 0.08 14.62
N THR A 146 1.57 -0.88 15.22
CA THR A 146 1.86 -1.39 16.58
C THR A 146 2.41 -2.81 16.54
N ALA A 147 3.26 -3.15 17.50
CA ALA A 147 3.81 -4.50 17.62
C ALA A 147 2.71 -5.57 17.74
N ALA A 148 1.57 -5.25 18.36
CA ALA A 148 0.44 -6.16 18.49
C ALA A 148 -0.16 -6.58 17.13
N HIS A 149 -0.17 -5.67 16.15
CA HIS A 149 -0.70 -5.95 14.81
C HIS A 149 0.16 -6.92 13.98
N THR A 150 1.34 -7.33 14.47
CA THR A 150 2.35 -8.09 13.69
C THR A 150 2.47 -9.54 14.13
N GLN A 151 1.79 -9.88 15.22
CA GLN A 151 1.84 -11.18 15.88
C GLN A 151 0.89 -12.20 15.25
N TYR A 152 0.02 -11.77 14.33
CA TYR A 152 -0.89 -12.70 13.67
C TYR A 152 -0.18 -13.47 12.54
N PRO A 153 -0.63 -14.69 12.22
CA PRO A 153 -0.14 -15.43 11.05
C PRO A 153 -0.40 -14.68 9.74
N LEU A 154 0.39 -14.97 8.71
CA LEU A 154 0.27 -14.37 7.38
C LEU A 154 -1.15 -14.48 6.79
N THR A 155 -1.90 -15.52 7.15
CA THR A 155 -3.30 -15.71 6.72
C THR A 155 -4.29 -14.66 7.28
N CYS A 156 -3.86 -13.88 8.27
CA CYS A 156 -4.67 -12.83 8.86
C CYS A 156 -4.58 -11.49 8.12
N TYR A 157 -3.80 -11.38 7.03
CA TYR A 157 -3.57 -10.09 6.35
C TYR A 157 -4.01 -10.10 4.89
N TYR A 158 -4.48 -8.94 4.44
CA TYR A 158 -4.45 -8.57 3.02
C TYR A 158 -3.05 -8.11 2.65
N ILE A 159 -2.60 -8.46 1.44
CA ILE A 159 -1.24 -8.22 0.97
C ILE A 159 -1.32 -7.45 -0.36
N MET A 160 -0.72 -6.27 -0.40
CA MET A 160 -0.66 -5.47 -1.63
C MET A 160 0.17 -6.21 -2.67
N SER A 161 -0.46 -6.57 -3.80
CA SER A 161 0.08 -7.58 -4.72
C SER A 161 0.00 -7.13 -6.18
N SER A 162 1.08 -7.34 -6.92
CA SER A 162 1.20 -7.03 -8.35
C SER A 162 1.11 -8.30 -9.18
N HIS A 163 0.43 -8.21 -10.34
CA HIS A 163 0.34 -9.23 -11.37
C HIS A 163 1.22 -8.85 -12.56
N ASN A 164 1.93 -9.81 -13.14
CA ASN A 164 2.88 -9.64 -14.25
C ASN A 164 3.72 -8.37 -14.09
N THR A 165 4.36 -8.24 -12.93
CA THR A 165 4.97 -7.00 -12.45
C THR A 165 5.92 -6.39 -13.49
N TYR A 166 6.65 -7.21 -14.23
CA TYR A 166 7.62 -6.79 -15.24
C TYR A 166 7.03 -5.96 -16.40
N LEU A 167 5.72 -6.02 -16.68
CA LEU A 167 5.11 -5.35 -17.83
C LEU A 167 4.89 -3.85 -17.61
N THR A 168 5.21 -3.04 -18.62
CA THR A 168 4.95 -1.59 -18.61
C THR A 168 3.66 -1.18 -19.33
N GLY A 169 2.89 -2.13 -19.87
CA GLY A 169 1.67 -1.86 -20.64
C GLY A 169 0.77 -3.08 -20.80
N ASP A 170 0.28 -3.31 -22.02
CA ASP A 170 -0.58 -4.45 -22.37
C ASP A 170 0.12 -5.81 -22.24
N GLN A 171 -0.66 -6.88 -22.21
CA GLN A 171 -0.17 -8.25 -22.01
C GLN A 171 0.49 -8.85 -23.26
N LEU A 172 0.40 -8.25 -24.45
CA LEU A 172 0.79 -8.94 -25.69
C LEU A 172 2.04 -8.36 -26.35
N THR A 173 2.24 -7.05 -26.28
CA THR A 173 3.23 -6.34 -27.09
C THR A 173 4.04 -5.30 -26.32
N SER A 174 3.67 -5.03 -25.07
CA SER A 174 4.35 -4.01 -24.27
C SER A 174 5.78 -4.42 -23.88
N ARG A 175 6.54 -3.45 -23.37
CA ARG A 175 7.89 -3.72 -22.87
C ARG A 175 7.84 -4.37 -21.50
N SER A 176 8.82 -5.24 -21.26
CA SER A 176 9.23 -5.64 -19.92
C SER A 176 10.37 -4.75 -19.44
N SER A 177 10.32 -4.31 -18.18
CA SER A 177 11.35 -3.51 -17.52
C SER A 177 11.53 -3.94 -16.06
N THR A 178 12.67 -3.58 -15.46
CA THR A 178 12.88 -3.69 -14.02
C THR A 178 12.23 -2.54 -13.23
N ASP A 179 11.91 -1.40 -13.88
CA ASP A 179 11.32 -0.23 -13.21
C ASP A 179 10.01 -0.53 -12.46
N PRO A 180 9.06 -1.30 -13.02
CA PRO A 180 7.83 -1.65 -12.29
C PRO A 180 8.07 -2.38 -10.97
N TYR A 181 9.14 -3.19 -10.85
CA TYR A 181 9.49 -3.83 -9.58
C TYR A 181 9.90 -2.80 -8.54
N ARG A 182 10.78 -1.87 -8.92
CA ARG A 182 11.18 -0.73 -8.06
C ARG A 182 9.95 0.05 -7.62
N ASP A 183 9.12 0.46 -8.58
CA ASP A 183 7.99 1.37 -8.32
C ASP A 183 6.91 0.69 -7.46
N ALA A 184 6.64 -0.60 -7.69
CA ALA A 184 5.72 -1.38 -6.85
C ALA A 184 6.25 -1.53 -5.41
N LEU A 185 7.52 -1.88 -5.23
CA LEU A 185 8.10 -2.05 -3.88
C LEU A 185 8.15 -0.73 -3.11
N LEU A 186 8.47 0.38 -3.79
CA LEU A 186 8.44 1.73 -3.22
C LEU A 186 7.01 2.19 -2.90
N SER A 187 6.00 1.83 -3.70
CA SER A 187 4.62 2.20 -3.39
C SER A 187 4.07 1.48 -2.15
N GLY A 188 4.55 0.27 -1.87
CA GLY A 188 4.07 -0.52 -0.72
C GLY A 188 3.84 -1.99 -1.04
N CYS A 189 3.94 -2.40 -2.30
CA CYS A 189 3.69 -3.77 -2.73
C CYS A 189 4.58 -4.78 -2.00
N ARG A 190 3.99 -5.91 -1.59
CA ARG A 190 4.66 -6.98 -0.85
C ARG A 190 4.56 -8.34 -1.54
N CYS A 191 3.95 -8.41 -2.71
CA CYS A 191 3.97 -9.60 -3.56
C CYS A 191 4.16 -9.19 -5.03
N VAL A 192 5.27 -9.62 -5.63
CA VAL A 192 5.60 -9.34 -7.03
C VAL A 192 5.72 -10.63 -7.82
N GLU A 193 5.37 -10.59 -9.10
CA GLU A 193 5.36 -11.75 -9.98
C GLU A 193 6.56 -11.74 -10.95
N ILE A 194 7.13 -12.92 -11.19
CA ILE A 194 8.28 -13.11 -12.07
C ILE A 194 8.06 -14.36 -12.94
N ASP A 195 7.80 -14.14 -14.22
CA ASP A 195 7.59 -15.22 -15.20
C ASP A 195 8.94 -15.58 -15.82
N CYS A 196 9.51 -16.68 -15.36
CA CYS A 196 10.86 -17.10 -15.67
C CYS A 196 10.86 -18.04 -16.87
N TRP A 197 11.68 -17.75 -17.87
CA TRP A 197 11.83 -18.53 -19.10
C TRP A 197 13.29 -18.75 -19.44
N ASP A 198 13.57 -19.81 -20.19
CA ASP A 198 14.92 -20.06 -20.69
C ASP A 198 15.41 -18.88 -21.55
N GLY A 199 16.62 -18.41 -21.27
CA GLY A 199 17.30 -17.41 -22.07
C GLY A 199 18.61 -17.90 -22.68
N PRO A 200 19.20 -17.11 -23.60
CA PRO A 200 20.41 -17.49 -24.31
C PRO A 200 21.61 -17.60 -23.37
N GLY A 201 22.50 -18.56 -23.65
CA GLY A 201 23.73 -18.75 -22.87
C GLY A 201 23.49 -19.23 -21.42
N GLY A 202 22.36 -19.89 -21.16
CA GLY A 202 22.02 -20.38 -19.82
C GLY A 202 21.62 -19.29 -18.82
N ARG A 203 21.29 -18.08 -19.33
CA ARG A 203 20.87 -16.94 -18.52
C ARG A 203 19.34 -16.79 -18.56
N PRO A 204 18.61 -17.08 -17.47
CA PRO A 204 17.16 -16.99 -17.46
C PRO A 204 16.66 -15.57 -17.74
N VAL A 205 15.53 -15.48 -18.44
CA VAL A 205 14.86 -14.22 -18.80
C VAL A 205 13.45 -14.14 -18.24
N VAL A 206 12.92 -12.93 -18.15
CA VAL A 206 11.58 -12.62 -17.68
C VAL A 206 10.81 -11.91 -18.78
N TYR A 207 9.63 -12.46 -19.12
CA TYR A 207 8.65 -11.88 -20.06
C TYR A 207 7.35 -12.69 -20.03
N HIS A 208 6.32 -12.18 -20.71
CA HIS A 208 5.06 -12.91 -20.85
C HIS A 208 5.17 -13.92 -22.00
N GLY A 209 5.17 -15.21 -21.65
CA GLY A 209 5.39 -16.32 -22.57
C GLY A 209 4.49 -16.30 -23.80
N TYR A 210 5.02 -16.74 -24.94
CA TYR A 210 4.27 -16.84 -26.21
C TYR A 210 3.66 -15.52 -26.70
N THR A 211 4.19 -14.38 -26.25
CA THR A 211 3.79 -13.04 -26.71
C THR A 211 4.96 -12.29 -27.36
N ALA A 212 4.68 -11.07 -27.85
CA ALA A 212 5.65 -10.15 -28.41
C ALA A 212 6.24 -9.17 -27.37
N THR A 213 6.01 -9.41 -26.08
CA THR A 213 6.60 -8.58 -25.02
C THR A 213 8.13 -8.69 -24.99
N THR A 214 8.82 -7.59 -24.65
CA THR A 214 10.28 -7.60 -24.58
C THR A 214 10.78 -8.44 -23.40
N LYS A 215 12.05 -8.84 -23.41
CA LYS A 215 12.66 -9.70 -22.40
C LYS A 215 13.65 -8.92 -21.55
N ILE A 216 13.68 -9.20 -20.25
CA ILE A 216 14.70 -8.70 -19.31
C ILE A 216 15.39 -9.89 -18.63
N LEU A 217 16.58 -9.68 -18.07
CA LEU A 217 17.30 -10.76 -17.38
C LEU A 217 16.71 -10.98 -15.98
N PHE A 218 16.54 -12.24 -15.58
CA PHE A 218 16.11 -12.59 -14.22
C PHE A 218 17.05 -12.02 -13.16
N GLU A 219 18.36 -12.07 -13.42
CA GLU A 219 19.39 -11.53 -12.52
C GLU A 219 19.20 -10.03 -12.24
N ASP A 220 18.83 -9.23 -13.25
CA ASP A 220 18.61 -7.80 -13.09
C ASP A 220 17.33 -7.51 -12.29
N VAL A 221 16.29 -8.32 -12.49
CA VAL A 221 15.05 -8.25 -11.68
C VAL A 221 15.36 -8.53 -10.20
N VAL A 222 16.11 -9.59 -9.90
CA VAL A 222 16.48 -9.96 -8.52
C VAL A 222 17.34 -8.87 -7.87
N LYS A 223 18.30 -8.27 -8.60
CA LYS A 223 19.11 -7.15 -8.10
C LYS A 223 18.26 -5.94 -7.73
N VAL A 224 17.32 -5.55 -8.58
CA VAL A 224 16.38 -4.44 -8.28
C VAL A 224 15.51 -4.77 -7.08
N ILE A 225 14.95 -5.97 -6.99
CA ILE A 225 14.17 -6.38 -5.81
C ILE A 225 15.03 -6.30 -4.55
N ASN A 226 16.27 -6.77 -4.58
CA ASN A 226 17.18 -6.74 -3.43
C ASN A 226 17.45 -5.32 -2.91
N GLU A 227 17.58 -4.36 -3.83
CA GLU A 227 17.80 -2.95 -3.52
C GLU A 227 16.55 -2.31 -2.87
N TYR A 228 15.37 -2.56 -3.45
CA TYR A 228 14.15 -1.83 -3.10
C TYR A 228 13.18 -2.55 -2.14
N ALA A 229 13.35 -3.85 -1.88
CA ALA A 229 12.39 -4.67 -1.11
C ALA A 229 12.00 -4.04 0.24
N PHE A 230 12.96 -3.45 0.94
CA PHE A 230 12.77 -2.86 2.28
C PHE A 230 13.13 -1.38 2.37
N GLN A 231 13.26 -0.70 1.23
CA GLN A 231 13.60 0.72 1.21
C GLN A 231 12.37 1.57 1.61
N ALA A 232 12.59 2.56 2.46
CA ALA A 232 11.56 3.52 2.83
C ALA A 232 11.63 4.78 1.95
N PRO A 233 10.56 5.13 1.21
CA PRO A 233 10.44 6.45 0.61
C PRO A 233 10.50 7.55 1.67
N VAL A 234 10.88 8.76 1.26
CA VAL A 234 10.94 9.92 2.14
C VAL A 234 9.57 10.16 2.78
N GLY A 235 9.53 10.23 4.12
CA GLY A 235 8.30 10.49 4.88
C GLY A 235 7.52 9.25 5.32
N VAL A 236 8.00 8.04 4.99
CA VAL A 236 7.42 6.78 5.48
C VAL A 236 8.28 6.22 6.62
N SER A 237 7.65 5.69 7.67
CA SER A 237 8.37 5.06 8.79
C SER A 237 9.23 3.88 8.30
N PRO A 238 10.54 3.82 8.65
CA PRO A 238 11.39 2.69 8.29
C PRO A 238 10.87 1.34 8.80
N ALA A 239 10.17 1.33 9.94
CA ALA A 239 9.61 0.11 10.51
C ALA A 239 8.50 -0.49 9.63
N ALA A 240 7.67 0.36 9.02
CA ALA A 240 6.61 -0.07 8.10
C ALA A 240 7.17 -0.79 6.86
N ARG A 241 8.44 -0.57 6.51
CA ARG A 241 9.03 -1.10 5.27
C ARG A 241 9.87 -2.35 5.45
N ARG A 242 10.03 -2.85 6.68
CA ARG A 242 10.66 -4.15 6.94
C ARG A 242 9.70 -5.33 6.74
N MET A 243 8.45 -5.10 6.34
CA MET A 243 7.51 -6.20 6.17
C MET A 243 7.95 -7.14 5.03
N PRO A 244 7.70 -8.45 5.15
CA PRO A 244 8.21 -9.43 4.19
C PRO A 244 7.76 -9.16 2.75
N VAL A 245 8.53 -9.65 1.80
CA VAL A 245 8.19 -9.61 0.36
C VAL A 245 8.03 -11.04 -0.15
N ILE A 246 7.00 -11.28 -0.95
CA ILE A 246 6.72 -12.55 -1.62
C ILE A 246 7.12 -12.44 -3.09
N LEU A 247 7.93 -13.37 -3.57
CA LEU A 247 8.20 -13.57 -4.99
C LEU A 247 7.31 -14.68 -5.51
N SER A 248 6.32 -14.33 -6.33
CA SER A 248 5.49 -15.29 -7.05
C SER A 248 6.21 -15.69 -8.34
N LEU A 249 6.91 -16.83 -8.31
CA LEU A 249 7.58 -17.35 -9.50
C LEU A 249 6.60 -18.18 -10.35
N GLU A 250 6.64 -17.95 -11.65
CA GLU A 250 6.08 -18.83 -12.67
C GLU A 250 7.24 -19.33 -13.55
N VAL A 251 7.62 -20.60 -13.40
CA VAL A 251 8.87 -21.12 -13.95
C VAL A 251 8.60 -22.01 -15.15
N HIS A 252 9.15 -21.62 -16.31
CA HIS A 252 9.08 -22.29 -17.60
C HIS A 252 10.48 -22.53 -18.19
N THR A 253 11.45 -22.79 -17.31
CA THR A 253 12.85 -23.04 -17.67
C THR A 253 13.18 -24.53 -17.69
N SER A 254 14.23 -24.90 -18.40
CA SER A 254 14.96 -26.16 -18.20
C SER A 254 15.50 -26.30 -16.77
N ASP A 255 15.73 -27.53 -16.29
CA ASP A 255 16.27 -27.83 -14.95
C ASP A 255 17.61 -27.11 -14.68
N ALA A 256 18.45 -27.01 -15.71
CA ALA A 256 19.72 -26.29 -15.64
C ALA A 256 19.52 -24.80 -15.34
N GLN A 257 18.57 -24.14 -16.02
CA GLN A 257 18.26 -22.74 -15.78
C GLN A 257 17.40 -22.53 -14.52
N CYS A 258 16.61 -23.52 -14.10
CA CYS A 258 15.94 -23.55 -12.80
C CYS A 258 16.97 -23.51 -11.65
N SER A 259 18.03 -24.31 -11.76
CA SER A 259 19.17 -24.29 -10.82
C SER A 259 19.91 -22.95 -10.84
N THR A 260 20.04 -22.32 -12.02
CA THR A 260 20.60 -20.97 -12.16
C THR A 260 19.73 -19.93 -11.46
N ILE A 261 18.39 -20.00 -11.58
CA ILE A 261 17.45 -19.13 -10.85
C ILE A 261 17.68 -19.22 -9.34
N ALA A 262 17.74 -20.45 -8.81
CA ALA A 262 17.95 -20.69 -7.38
C ALA A 262 19.31 -20.13 -6.91
N THR A 263 20.37 -20.36 -7.68
CA THR A 263 21.72 -19.83 -7.41
C THR A 263 21.75 -18.30 -7.39
N ILE A 264 21.11 -17.65 -8.38
CA ILE A 264 21.01 -16.19 -8.44
C ILE A 264 20.30 -15.65 -7.20
N MET A 265 19.16 -16.22 -6.81
CA MET A 265 18.41 -15.75 -5.64
C MET A 265 19.22 -15.90 -4.35
N GLN A 266 19.83 -17.06 -4.09
CA GLN A 266 20.65 -17.26 -2.88
C GLN A 266 21.85 -16.31 -2.85
N THR A 267 22.50 -16.09 -3.99
CA THR A 267 23.67 -15.21 -4.09
C THR A 267 23.31 -13.73 -3.88
N VAL A 268 22.26 -13.25 -4.55
CA VAL A 268 21.93 -11.82 -4.56
C VAL A 268 21.19 -11.39 -3.30
N PHE A 269 20.26 -12.21 -2.80
CA PHE A 269 19.49 -11.86 -1.60
C PHE A 269 20.24 -12.18 -0.30
N GLY A 270 21.12 -13.18 -0.28
CA GLY A 270 21.84 -13.61 0.92
C GLY A 270 20.89 -13.82 2.10
N ASP A 271 21.20 -13.17 3.22
CA ASP A 271 20.41 -13.28 4.47
C ASP A 271 18.97 -12.76 4.37
N LYS A 272 18.64 -11.99 3.33
CA LYS A 272 17.26 -11.54 3.11
C LYS A 272 16.38 -12.69 2.60
N LEU A 273 16.94 -13.67 1.90
CA LEU A 273 16.17 -14.83 1.44
C LEU A 273 15.81 -15.72 2.63
N LEU A 274 14.51 -15.97 2.82
CA LEU A 274 14.08 -16.99 3.77
C LEU A 274 14.25 -18.36 3.12
N LEU A 275 14.97 -19.25 3.79
CA LEU A 275 15.09 -20.65 3.38
C LEU A 275 14.10 -21.53 4.17
N PRO A 276 13.67 -22.67 3.61
CA PRO A 276 12.84 -23.64 4.31
C PRO A 276 13.41 -24.02 5.70
N GLY A 277 12.53 -24.18 6.68
CA GLY A 277 12.89 -24.53 8.05
C GLY A 277 13.45 -23.39 8.92
N GLN A 278 13.79 -22.23 8.36
CA GLN A 278 14.31 -21.09 9.13
C GLN A 278 13.24 -20.34 9.95
N CYS A 279 11.96 -20.49 9.59
CA CYS A 279 10.84 -19.89 10.31
C CYS A 279 9.76 -20.94 10.55
N ARG A 280 9.35 -21.11 11.81
CA ARG A 280 8.25 -22.01 12.19
C ARG A 280 6.90 -21.30 12.17
N ASP A 281 6.86 -20.12 12.78
CA ASP A 281 5.65 -19.32 12.94
C ASP A 281 5.67 -18.14 11.97
N PHE A 282 4.89 -18.24 10.89
CA PHE A 282 4.81 -17.25 9.81
C PHE A 282 3.99 -16.01 10.21
N THR A 283 4.41 -15.32 11.25
CA THR A 283 3.89 -14.00 11.64
C THR A 283 4.67 -12.90 10.93
N LEU A 284 4.07 -11.72 10.74
CA LEU A 284 4.79 -10.61 10.12
C LEU A 284 6.05 -10.23 10.91
N HIS A 285 5.97 -10.31 12.25
CA HIS A 285 7.10 -10.05 13.14
C HIS A 285 8.30 -10.96 12.86
N ASN A 286 8.06 -12.27 12.75
CA ASN A 286 9.13 -13.25 12.53
C ASN A 286 9.69 -13.22 11.10
N LEU A 287 8.96 -12.61 10.18
CA LEU A 287 9.30 -12.49 8.76
C LEU A 287 9.86 -11.10 8.41
N GLU A 288 10.12 -10.23 9.39
CA GLU A 288 10.71 -8.91 9.14
C GLU A 288 12.04 -9.02 8.37
N GLY A 289 12.16 -8.25 7.29
CA GLY A 289 13.34 -8.18 6.43
C GLY A 289 13.54 -9.42 5.56
N LYS A 290 12.53 -10.28 5.44
CA LYS A 290 12.63 -11.54 4.67
C LYS A 290 11.91 -11.50 3.32
N ILE A 291 12.55 -12.13 2.35
CA ILE A 291 12.03 -12.40 1.01
C ILE A 291 11.65 -13.88 0.97
N MET A 292 10.38 -14.15 0.71
CA MET A 292 9.79 -15.49 0.63
C MET A 292 9.56 -15.84 -0.83
N VAL A 293 9.82 -17.10 -1.20
CA VAL A 293 9.59 -17.58 -2.57
C VAL A 293 8.36 -18.46 -2.61
N LYS A 294 7.43 -18.07 -3.48
CA LYS A 294 6.25 -18.84 -3.86
C LYS A 294 6.55 -19.55 -5.17
N TRP A 295 6.54 -20.87 -5.13
CA TRP A 295 6.71 -21.73 -6.30
C TRP A 295 5.95 -23.05 -6.12
N LYS A 296 5.69 -23.73 -7.23
CA LYS A 296 5.03 -25.04 -7.26
C LYS A 296 6.12 -26.11 -7.37
N ALA A 297 6.63 -26.57 -6.23
CA ALA A 297 7.36 -27.82 -6.20
C ALA A 297 6.35 -28.97 -6.14
N ASP A 298 6.64 -30.02 -6.87
CA ASP A 298 5.94 -31.30 -6.82
C ASP A 298 6.25 -32.04 -5.49
N ALA A 299 5.44 -33.04 -5.15
CA ALA A 299 5.54 -33.73 -3.86
C ALA A 299 6.79 -34.61 -3.69
N ASN A 300 7.53 -34.85 -4.79
CA ASN A 300 8.73 -35.70 -4.80
C ASN A 300 10.03 -34.90 -5.01
N GLY A 301 9.95 -33.60 -5.33
CA GLY A 301 11.12 -32.78 -5.67
C GLY A 301 11.66 -33.06 -7.08
N ASP A 302 10.85 -33.65 -7.96
CA ASP A 302 11.14 -33.82 -9.38
C ASP A 302 10.45 -32.69 -10.18
N ASP A 303 11.25 -31.89 -10.90
CA ASP A 303 10.84 -30.75 -11.74
C ASP A 303 9.95 -31.13 -12.96
N ASP A 304 8.90 -31.95 -12.78
CA ASP A 304 8.10 -32.46 -13.88
C ASP A 304 6.89 -31.56 -14.19
N MET A 305 6.98 -30.98 -15.39
CA MET A 305 6.11 -29.98 -15.98
C MET A 305 4.76 -30.60 -16.40
N LYS A 306 3.91 -31.04 -15.46
CA LYS A 306 2.51 -31.43 -15.72
C LYS A 306 1.63 -31.33 -14.48
N ASP A 307 0.37 -30.94 -14.69
CA ASP A 307 -0.67 -30.82 -13.67
C ASP A 307 -1.02 -32.15 -12.99
N VAL A 308 -0.23 -32.54 -11.99
CA VAL A 308 -0.60 -33.59 -11.03
C VAL A 308 -1.15 -32.92 -9.77
N GLU A 309 -2.18 -33.51 -9.17
CA GLU A 309 -2.71 -33.12 -7.86
C GLU A 309 -1.59 -33.24 -6.80
N GLY A 310 -1.00 -32.11 -6.42
CA GLY A 310 0.16 -32.05 -5.53
C GLY A 310 -0.19 -31.57 -4.12
N SER A 311 0.31 -32.29 -3.12
CA SER A 311 0.19 -32.02 -1.68
C SER A 311 1.05 -30.83 -1.17
N GLY A 312 1.70 -30.11 -2.08
CA GLY A 312 2.50 -28.93 -1.77
C GLY A 312 3.85 -29.21 -1.12
N VAL A 313 4.72 -28.22 -1.22
CA VAL A 313 5.99 -28.18 -0.50
C VAL A 313 5.73 -28.35 1.00
N ARG A 314 6.44 -29.30 1.61
CA ARG A 314 6.67 -29.35 3.06
C ARG A 314 7.97 -28.61 3.33
N PRO A 315 7.97 -27.32 3.69
CA PRO A 315 9.20 -26.58 4.02
C PRO A 315 9.95 -27.19 5.22
N ASP A 316 9.37 -28.18 5.88
CA ASP A 316 9.95 -28.99 6.94
C ASP A 316 10.85 -30.13 6.41
N ARG A 317 10.91 -30.38 5.10
CA ARG A 317 11.78 -31.39 4.47
C ARG A 317 12.75 -30.70 3.50
N CYS A 318 14.04 -30.74 3.82
CA CYS A 318 15.10 -30.47 2.84
C CYS A 318 15.03 -31.56 1.76
N CYS A 319 14.76 -31.19 0.51
CA CYS A 319 14.98 -32.07 -0.63
C CYS A 319 16.48 -32.07 -0.91
N ALA A 320 17.24 -32.97 -0.28
CA ALA A 320 18.65 -33.12 -0.58
C ALA A 320 18.78 -33.63 -2.03
N SER A 321 19.13 -32.74 -2.96
CA SER A 321 19.46 -33.14 -4.33
C SER A 321 20.81 -33.87 -4.32
N PRO A 322 20.95 -35.03 -5.00
CA PRO A 322 22.19 -35.81 -5.01
C PRO A 322 23.33 -35.15 -5.80
N ASN A 323 23.07 -34.04 -6.49
CA ASN A 323 24.07 -33.23 -7.18
C ASN A 323 24.35 -31.93 -6.40
N SER A 324 25.60 -31.46 -6.44
CA SER A 324 26.07 -30.22 -5.79
C SER A 324 25.45 -28.92 -6.32
N SER A 325 24.35 -28.98 -7.07
CA SER A 325 23.62 -27.85 -7.65
C SER A 325 22.45 -27.45 -6.75
N VAL A 326 22.35 -26.17 -6.43
CA VAL A 326 21.25 -25.59 -5.65
C VAL A 326 19.92 -25.78 -6.37
N SER A 327 18.92 -26.33 -5.68
CA SER A 327 17.57 -26.51 -6.22
C SER A 327 16.66 -25.33 -5.86
N LEU A 328 15.65 -25.06 -6.70
CA LEU A 328 14.62 -24.07 -6.40
C LEU A 328 13.73 -24.50 -5.21
N CYS A 329 13.63 -25.81 -4.95
CA CYS A 329 13.03 -26.38 -3.74
C CYS A 329 13.69 -25.79 -2.48
N ASP A 330 15.02 -25.62 -2.48
CA ASP A 330 15.79 -25.11 -1.33
C ASP A 330 15.53 -23.62 -1.06
N CYS A 331 14.88 -22.91 -1.99
CA CYS A 331 14.50 -21.52 -1.84
C CYS A 331 13.01 -21.34 -1.51
N THR A 332 12.18 -22.40 -1.63
CA THR A 332 10.72 -22.28 -1.65
C THR A 332 10.10 -22.35 -0.27
N THR A 333 9.58 -21.22 0.21
CA THR A 333 8.98 -21.10 1.55
C THR A 333 7.45 -21.02 1.52
N ILE A 334 6.86 -20.68 0.36
CA ILE A 334 5.41 -20.64 0.15
C ILE A 334 5.04 -21.71 -0.88
N GLY A 335 4.50 -22.83 -0.41
CA GLY A 335 4.17 -23.97 -1.27
C GLY A 335 2.85 -23.77 -2.02
N SER A 336 2.88 -23.79 -3.35
CA SER A 336 1.65 -23.78 -4.16
C SER A 336 0.95 -25.14 -4.16
N ILE A 337 -0.33 -25.17 -3.76
CA ILE A 337 -1.14 -26.39 -3.65
C ILE A 337 -2.47 -26.27 -4.38
N LYS A 338 -3.11 -27.41 -4.66
CA LYS A 338 -4.53 -27.49 -5.02
C LYS A 338 -5.23 -28.28 -3.92
N THR A 339 -6.28 -27.71 -3.31
CA THR A 339 -7.12 -28.40 -2.32
C THR A 339 -8.53 -28.62 -2.85
N SER A 340 -9.07 -29.80 -2.58
CA SER A 340 -10.49 -30.15 -2.76
C SER A 340 -11.27 -30.13 -1.44
N SER A 341 -10.57 -30.01 -0.31
CA SER A 341 -11.10 -30.03 1.06
C SER A 341 -11.02 -28.68 1.76
N TRP A 342 -11.02 -27.57 1.00
CA TRP A 342 -10.98 -26.21 1.55
C TRP A 342 -9.84 -25.98 2.57
N GLY A 343 -8.68 -26.59 2.30
CA GLY A 343 -7.45 -26.37 3.04
C GLY A 343 -7.37 -27.09 4.39
N ASP A 344 -8.12 -28.17 4.62
CA ASP A 344 -8.07 -28.93 5.88
C ASP A 344 -6.65 -29.42 6.25
N ASP A 345 -5.88 -29.89 5.28
CA ASP A 345 -4.50 -30.33 5.48
C ASP A 345 -3.46 -29.23 5.22
N ALA A 346 -3.91 -28.02 4.87
CA ALA A 346 -3.02 -26.93 4.51
C ALA A 346 -2.33 -26.32 5.73
N ARG A 347 -1.28 -25.56 5.46
CA ARG A 347 -0.53 -24.75 6.42
C ARG A 347 -0.65 -23.28 6.04
N VAL A 348 -0.33 -22.41 6.98
CA VAL A 348 -0.40 -20.95 6.83
C VAL A 348 0.48 -20.39 5.71
N TYR A 349 1.51 -21.15 5.31
CA TYR A 349 2.42 -20.83 4.20
C TYR A 349 2.03 -21.52 2.88
N ASN A 350 0.98 -22.33 2.84
CA ASN A 350 0.47 -22.85 1.57
C ASN A 350 -0.36 -21.80 0.86
N VAL A 351 -0.35 -21.86 -0.48
CA VAL A 351 -1.13 -20.94 -1.32
C VAL A 351 -1.83 -21.70 -2.44
N GLN A 352 -3.05 -21.30 -2.77
CA GLN A 352 -3.70 -21.70 -4.03
C GLN A 352 -4.01 -20.45 -4.87
N SER A 353 -3.75 -20.54 -6.17
CA SER A 353 -4.04 -19.45 -7.11
C SER A 353 -5.37 -19.68 -7.81
N TYR A 354 -6.16 -18.61 -7.95
CA TYR A 354 -7.47 -18.59 -8.59
C TYR A 354 -7.53 -17.44 -9.60
N SER A 355 -8.11 -17.68 -10.77
CA SER A 355 -8.52 -16.58 -11.66
C SER A 355 -9.73 -15.84 -11.08
N GLU A 356 -9.91 -14.57 -11.45
CA GLU A 356 -11.10 -13.80 -11.09
C GLU A 356 -12.42 -14.52 -11.47
N SER A 357 -12.41 -15.30 -12.57
CA SER A 357 -13.55 -16.07 -13.04
C SER A 357 -13.92 -17.19 -12.06
N GLN A 358 -12.93 -17.84 -11.45
CA GLN A 358 -13.15 -18.85 -10.41
C GLN A 358 -13.71 -18.21 -9.14
N ILE A 359 -13.23 -17.03 -8.75
CA ILE A 359 -13.80 -16.26 -7.62
C ILE A 359 -15.26 -15.91 -7.87
N ASN A 360 -15.59 -15.46 -9.09
CA ASN A 360 -16.97 -15.19 -9.48
C ASN A 360 -17.84 -16.45 -9.42
N SER A 361 -17.31 -17.62 -9.75
CA SER A 361 -18.02 -18.89 -9.64
C SER A 361 -18.27 -19.28 -8.17
N ILE A 362 -17.27 -19.15 -7.29
CA ILE A 362 -17.41 -19.39 -5.84
C ILE A 362 -18.52 -18.52 -5.24
N ARG A 363 -18.61 -17.26 -5.68
CA ARG A 363 -19.67 -16.33 -5.25
C ARG A 363 -21.07 -16.79 -5.67
N ARG A 364 -21.21 -17.35 -6.87
CA ARG A 364 -22.51 -17.79 -7.43
C ARG A 364 -22.96 -19.15 -6.89
N ASN A 365 -22.02 -20.03 -6.57
CA ASN A 365 -22.30 -21.42 -6.22
C ASN A 365 -22.54 -21.64 -4.71
N ASN A 366 -22.77 -20.57 -3.93
CA ASN A 366 -22.96 -20.61 -2.46
C ASN A 366 -21.81 -21.25 -1.65
N THR A 367 -20.61 -21.44 -2.23
CA THR A 367 -19.42 -21.96 -1.53
C THR A 367 -18.54 -20.87 -0.90
N SER A 368 -19.11 -19.67 -0.73
CA SER A 368 -18.38 -18.50 -0.24
C SER A 368 -17.92 -18.67 1.21
N MET A 369 -18.70 -19.36 2.05
CA MET A 369 -18.35 -19.53 3.47
C MET A 369 -17.23 -20.56 3.67
N GLU A 370 -17.25 -21.64 2.89
CA GLU A 370 -16.18 -22.62 2.84
C GLU A 370 -14.87 -21.97 2.37
N PHE A 371 -14.95 -21.11 1.36
CA PHE A 371 -13.79 -20.37 0.88
C PHE A 371 -13.27 -19.34 1.90
N VAL A 372 -14.15 -18.63 2.62
CA VAL A 372 -13.76 -17.76 3.75
C VAL A 372 -13.04 -18.59 4.83
N LYS A 373 -13.53 -19.79 5.16
CA LYS A 373 -12.87 -20.70 6.11
C LYS A 373 -11.54 -21.22 5.60
N GLN A 374 -11.40 -21.51 4.31
CA GLN A 374 -10.10 -21.85 3.72
C GLN A 374 -9.10 -20.70 3.91
N ASN A 375 -9.57 -19.46 3.73
CA ASN A 375 -8.74 -18.26 3.84
C ASN A 375 -8.29 -17.92 5.27
N THR A 376 -8.70 -18.69 6.29
CA THR A 376 -8.09 -18.61 7.63
C THR A 376 -6.92 -19.59 7.81
N LYS A 377 -6.90 -20.68 7.02
CA LYS A 377 -5.94 -21.79 7.12
C LYS A 377 -4.74 -21.64 6.19
N MET A 378 -4.95 -21.07 5.00
CA MET A 378 -3.94 -20.94 3.95
C MET A 378 -4.14 -19.68 3.12
N LEU A 379 -3.14 -19.32 2.34
CA LEU A 379 -3.20 -18.17 1.44
C LEU A 379 -4.01 -18.48 0.18
N SER A 380 -4.61 -17.43 -0.36
CA SER A 380 -5.25 -17.44 -1.67
C SER A 380 -4.68 -16.29 -2.49
N ARG A 381 -4.24 -16.63 -3.70
CA ARG A 381 -3.83 -15.68 -4.73
C ARG A 381 -4.93 -15.55 -5.76
N VAL A 382 -5.32 -14.33 -6.10
CA VAL A 382 -6.25 -14.03 -7.19
C VAL A 382 -5.53 -13.22 -8.24
N TYR A 383 -5.75 -13.55 -9.51
CA TYR A 383 -5.14 -12.86 -10.65
C TYR A 383 -6.16 -12.56 -11.76
N PRO A 384 -5.91 -11.54 -12.60
CA PRO A 384 -6.79 -11.16 -13.71
C PRO A 384 -6.97 -12.30 -14.73
N ALA A 385 -8.13 -12.40 -15.37
CA ALA A 385 -8.32 -13.37 -16.45
C ALA A 385 -7.48 -13.00 -17.69
N GLY A 386 -7.02 -14.02 -18.42
CA GLY A 386 -6.24 -13.83 -19.65
C GLY A 386 -6.97 -13.08 -20.79
N SER A 387 -8.30 -12.91 -20.69
CA SER A 387 -9.07 -12.05 -21.60
C SER A 387 -8.75 -10.56 -21.44
N ARG A 388 -8.13 -10.14 -20.34
CA ARG A 388 -7.75 -8.75 -20.05
C ARG A 388 -6.41 -8.39 -20.70
N VAL A 389 -6.35 -8.55 -22.02
CA VAL A 389 -5.13 -8.32 -22.82
C VAL A 389 -4.62 -6.87 -22.75
N THR A 390 -5.50 -5.91 -22.46
CA THR A 390 -5.15 -4.49 -22.27
C THR A 390 -4.72 -4.17 -20.83
N SER A 391 -4.52 -5.18 -19.99
CA SER A 391 -4.09 -5.03 -18.59
C SER A 391 -5.10 -4.31 -17.69
N THR A 392 -6.39 -4.33 -18.01
CA THR A 392 -7.42 -3.82 -17.07
C THR A 392 -7.46 -4.64 -15.79
N ASN A 393 -7.94 -4.04 -14.70
CA ASN A 393 -8.08 -4.70 -13.41
C ASN A 393 -9.52 -5.14 -13.14
N TYR A 394 -9.64 -6.09 -12.22
CA TYR A 394 -10.90 -6.56 -11.65
C TYR A 394 -11.12 -5.92 -10.29
N ASP A 395 -12.37 -5.81 -9.85
CA ASP A 395 -12.70 -5.21 -8.54
C ASP A 395 -12.07 -6.02 -7.39
N PRO A 396 -11.06 -5.46 -6.68
CA PRO A 396 -10.38 -6.18 -5.62
C PRO A 396 -11.28 -6.37 -4.37
N MET A 397 -12.31 -5.53 -4.19
CA MET A 397 -13.23 -5.62 -3.05
C MET A 397 -14.00 -6.94 -3.04
N VAL A 398 -14.32 -7.49 -4.22
CA VAL A 398 -14.97 -8.80 -4.32
C VAL A 398 -14.12 -9.89 -3.69
N CYS A 399 -12.80 -9.83 -3.87
CA CYS A 399 -11.86 -10.80 -3.34
C CYS A 399 -11.60 -10.58 -1.84
N TRP A 400 -11.37 -9.33 -1.42
CA TRP A 400 -11.15 -9.03 0.00
C TRP A 400 -12.35 -9.37 0.88
N ARG A 401 -13.59 -9.18 0.41
CA ARG A 401 -14.80 -9.62 1.14
C ARG A 401 -14.85 -11.12 1.43
N LEU A 402 -14.17 -11.93 0.62
CA LEU A 402 -14.03 -13.37 0.82
C LEU A 402 -12.78 -13.73 1.63
N GLY A 403 -12.01 -12.75 2.08
CA GLY A 403 -10.77 -12.96 2.82
C GLY A 403 -9.57 -13.31 1.94
N CYS A 404 -9.61 -13.07 0.63
CA CYS A 404 -8.44 -13.33 -0.23
C CYS A 404 -7.23 -12.48 0.15
N HIS A 405 -6.03 -13.05 0.10
CA HIS A 405 -4.83 -12.43 0.65
C HIS A 405 -4.04 -11.67 -0.41
N VAL A 406 -3.66 -12.38 -1.47
CA VAL A 406 -2.79 -11.91 -2.55
C VAL A 406 -3.69 -11.59 -3.73
N VAL A 407 -4.34 -10.43 -3.69
CA VAL A 407 -5.23 -9.95 -4.76
C VAL A 407 -4.38 -9.16 -5.75
N ALA A 408 -3.83 -9.86 -6.74
CA ALA A 408 -2.84 -9.32 -7.65
C ALA A 408 -3.50 -8.49 -8.76
N LEU A 409 -3.02 -7.26 -8.95
CA LEU A 409 -3.51 -6.31 -9.97
C LEU A 409 -2.37 -5.89 -10.93
N ASN A 410 -2.74 -5.45 -12.13
CA ASN A 410 -1.85 -4.86 -13.12
C ASN A 410 -1.53 -3.40 -12.73
N PHE A 411 -0.35 -3.17 -12.13
CA PHE A 411 0.07 -1.86 -11.57
C PHE A 411 0.32 -0.79 -12.63
N GLN A 412 0.61 -1.20 -13.86
CA GLN A 412 0.80 -0.32 -15.00
C GLN A 412 -0.50 0.36 -15.47
N THR A 413 -1.66 -0.12 -15.02
CA THR A 413 -2.97 0.42 -15.39
C THR A 413 -3.55 1.28 -14.27
N ARG A 414 -3.79 2.56 -14.55
CA ARG A 414 -4.38 3.54 -13.62
C ARG A 414 -5.91 3.60 -13.75
N ASP A 415 -6.56 2.47 -13.50
CA ASP A 415 -8.01 2.36 -13.45
C ASP A 415 -8.58 2.55 -12.02
N LEU A 416 -9.91 2.52 -11.89
CA LEU A 416 -10.59 2.71 -10.61
C LEU A 416 -10.15 1.67 -9.57
N GLU A 417 -9.98 0.43 -10.01
CA GLU A 417 -9.58 -0.71 -9.21
C GLU A 417 -8.18 -0.50 -8.61
N MET A 418 -7.23 0.04 -9.39
CA MET A 418 -5.92 0.43 -8.88
C MET A 418 -6.01 1.58 -7.87
N CYS A 419 -6.85 2.59 -8.12
CA CYS A 419 -7.09 3.67 -7.16
C CYS A 419 -7.66 3.15 -5.83
N VAL A 420 -8.60 2.20 -5.88
CA VAL A 420 -9.15 1.52 -4.69
C VAL A 420 -8.04 0.77 -3.95
N ASN A 421 -7.17 0.06 -4.67
CA ASN A 421 -6.04 -0.65 -4.08
C ASN A 421 -5.04 0.28 -3.39
N GLU A 422 -4.62 1.35 -4.05
CA GLU A 422 -3.73 2.34 -3.45
C GLU A 422 -4.36 3.00 -2.22
N GLY A 423 -5.62 3.45 -2.30
CA GLY A 423 -6.32 4.04 -1.16
C GLY A 423 -6.45 3.09 0.03
N PHE A 424 -6.71 1.80 -0.22
CA PHE A 424 -6.83 0.78 0.81
C PHE A 424 -5.49 0.55 1.55
N PHE A 425 -4.37 0.47 0.82
CA PHE A 425 -3.07 0.17 1.42
C PHE A 425 -2.26 1.40 1.86
N LEU A 426 -2.55 2.60 1.37
CA LEU A 426 -1.75 3.81 1.64
C LEU A 426 -1.79 4.24 3.10
N HIS A 427 -2.98 4.23 3.70
CA HIS A 427 -3.21 4.81 5.03
C HIS A 427 -3.24 3.77 6.15
N GLN A 428 -3.69 2.56 5.86
CA GLN A 428 -3.81 1.51 6.86
C GLN A 428 -2.44 0.96 7.26
N SER A 429 -2.22 0.77 8.56
CA SER A 429 -0.99 0.18 9.11
C SER A 429 0.29 0.89 8.66
N GLY A 430 0.20 2.21 8.41
CA GLY A 430 1.34 3.05 8.02
C GLY A 430 1.87 2.79 6.61
N GLY A 431 1.05 2.26 5.70
CA GLY A 431 1.46 2.07 4.30
C GLY A 431 2.46 0.94 4.10
N CYS A 432 2.46 -0.06 5.00
CA CYS A 432 3.43 -1.15 5.01
C CYS A 432 3.18 -2.24 3.93
N GLY A 433 2.00 -2.21 3.29
CA GLY A 433 1.57 -3.19 2.30
C GLY A 433 0.85 -4.41 2.88
N TYR A 434 0.66 -4.45 4.21
CA TYR A 434 -0.12 -5.45 4.93
C TYR A 434 -1.23 -4.79 5.72
N VAL A 435 -2.45 -5.31 5.59
CA VAL A 435 -3.62 -4.82 6.34
C VAL A 435 -4.25 -5.99 7.09
N LEU A 436 -4.39 -5.87 8.41
CA LEU A 436 -5.00 -6.92 9.23
C LEU A 436 -6.49 -7.09 8.86
N LYS A 437 -6.91 -8.32 8.60
CA LYS A 437 -8.29 -8.64 8.29
C LYS A 437 -9.22 -8.39 9.49
N PRO A 438 -10.48 -8.01 9.24
CA PRO A 438 -11.50 -7.96 10.29
C PRO A 438 -11.61 -9.29 11.07
N PRO A 439 -11.97 -9.26 12.37
CA PRO A 439 -12.10 -10.47 13.19
C PRO A 439 -12.92 -11.59 12.54
N LEU A 440 -14.04 -11.25 11.88
CA LEU A 440 -14.92 -12.23 11.22
C LEU A 440 -14.24 -13.02 10.09
N LEU A 441 -13.21 -12.45 9.45
CA LEU A 441 -12.44 -13.11 8.40
C LEU A 441 -11.19 -13.82 8.93
N ARG A 442 -10.93 -13.73 10.25
CA ARG A 442 -9.85 -14.45 10.94
C ARG A 442 -10.41 -15.64 11.73
N ASP A 443 -11.59 -15.47 12.32
CA ASP A 443 -12.34 -16.51 13.01
C ASP A 443 -13.85 -16.42 12.66
N PRO A 444 -14.27 -17.03 11.54
CA PRO A 444 -15.67 -17.02 11.13
C PRO A 444 -16.58 -17.87 12.03
N GLY A 445 -16.02 -18.69 12.94
CA GLY A 445 -16.77 -19.58 13.85
C GLY A 445 -16.97 -19.02 15.26
N GLY A 446 -16.09 -18.12 15.72
CA GLY A 446 -16.04 -17.58 17.09
C GLY A 446 -17.10 -16.54 17.45
N GLY A 447 -18.32 -16.66 16.94
CA GLY A 447 -19.37 -15.63 16.99
C GLY A 447 -19.50 -14.84 18.30
N LYS A 448 -19.22 -13.54 18.21
CA LYS A 448 -20.11 -12.41 18.57
C LYS A 448 -19.57 -11.18 17.86
N LEU A 449 -20.33 -10.64 16.92
CA LEU A 449 -20.21 -9.23 16.58
C LEU A 449 -20.61 -8.48 17.85
N GLU A 450 -19.65 -8.11 18.69
CA GLU A 450 -19.87 -6.88 19.45
C GLU A 450 -20.09 -5.82 18.39
N GLY A 451 -21.34 -5.37 18.27
CA GLY A 451 -21.75 -4.46 17.22
C GLY A 451 -20.87 -3.23 17.30
N LEU A 452 -19.87 -3.16 16.43
CA LEU A 452 -19.31 -1.88 16.02
C LEU A 452 -20.38 -1.33 15.07
N PRO A 453 -21.16 -0.32 15.49
CA PRO A 453 -22.01 0.35 14.53
C PRO A 453 -21.08 0.99 13.50
N LEU A 454 -21.10 0.48 12.27
CA LEU A 454 -20.53 1.16 11.11
C LEU A 454 -21.42 2.37 10.82
N HIS A 455 -21.31 3.41 11.65
CA HIS A 455 -21.83 4.73 11.34
C HIS A 455 -20.82 5.45 10.47
N CYS A 456 -20.92 5.27 9.15
CA CYS A 456 -20.33 6.22 8.22
C CYS A 456 -21.28 7.41 8.08
N ASN A 457 -21.16 8.39 8.99
CA ASN A 457 -21.85 9.67 8.84
C ASN A 457 -21.01 10.57 7.94
N LEU A 458 -21.22 10.44 6.63
CA LEU A 458 -20.66 11.38 5.67
C LEU A 458 -21.55 12.64 5.65
N GLN A 459 -21.29 13.59 6.54
CA GLN A 459 -21.82 14.95 6.39
C GLN A 459 -20.95 15.70 5.38
N LEU A 460 -21.27 15.54 4.10
CA LEU A 460 -20.83 16.51 3.12
C LEU A 460 -21.53 17.84 3.46
N PRO A 461 -20.81 18.95 3.66
CA PRO A 461 -21.47 20.25 3.66
C PRO A 461 -22.16 20.35 2.30
N LEU A 462 -23.50 20.32 2.31
CA LEU A 462 -24.28 20.77 1.17
C LEU A 462 -23.82 22.21 0.94
N ALA A 463 -22.96 22.43 -0.05
CA ALA A 463 -22.77 23.76 -0.59
C ALA A 463 -24.18 24.28 -0.85
N PRO A 464 -24.58 25.45 -0.31
CA PRO A 464 -25.81 26.07 -0.73
C PRO A 464 -25.74 26.12 -2.25
N THR A 465 -26.72 25.51 -2.90
CA THR A 465 -26.84 25.45 -4.36
C THR A 465 -26.42 26.79 -4.94
N PHE A 466 -25.24 26.85 -5.56
CA PHE A 466 -24.85 28.04 -6.29
C PHE A 466 -25.96 28.27 -7.33
N PRO A 467 -26.56 29.46 -7.39
CA PRO A 467 -27.52 29.76 -8.44
C PRO A 467 -26.80 29.52 -9.76
N LYS A 468 -27.38 28.65 -10.60
CA LYS A 468 -26.92 28.47 -11.98
C LYS A 468 -26.79 29.85 -12.60
N GLU A 469 -25.59 30.19 -13.07
CA GLU A 469 -25.40 31.37 -13.91
C GLU A 469 -26.41 31.32 -15.05
N LYS A 470 -27.10 32.44 -15.26
CA LYS A 470 -28.02 32.64 -16.37
C LYS A 470 -27.27 33.03 -17.62
#